data_AF-A0A087CP12-F1
#
_entry.id   AF-A0A087CP12-F1
#
_cell.length_a   1.000
_cell.length_b   1.000
_cell.length_c   1.000
_cell.angle_alpha   90.00
_cell.angle_beta   90.00
_cell.angle_gamma   90.00
#
_symmetry.space_group_name_H-M   'P 1'
#
loop_
_entity.id
_entity.type
_entity.pdbx_description
1 polymer ?
#
loop_
_entity_poly.entity_id
_entity_poly.type
_entity_poly.pdbx_seq_one_letter_code
_entity_poly.pdbx_strand_id
1 'polypeptide(L)'
;MLRTSIAPKTAAQRERLLDALTQLADTDPLLRCEVDSITHEIILSFLGRVQLEVVSALLSEKYKLETVVKEPTVIYMERPLKAASHTIHIEVPPNPFWASIGLSVTPLPLGSGVQYESRVSLGYLNQSFQNAVRDGIRYGLEQGLFGWNVTDCKICFEYGLYYSPVSTPADFRSLAPIVLEQALKESGTQLLEPYLSFTLYAPQEYLSRLIMMHRNTVPPSKRPR
;
A
#
# COMPACT_ATOMS: atom_id res chain seq x y z
N MET A 1 -14.66 -3.98 17.80
CA MET A 1 -14.26 -2.56 17.63
C MET A 1 -14.47 -2.23 16.16
N LEU A 2 -15.34 -1.27 15.89
CA LEU A 2 -15.68 -0.78 14.56
C LEU A 2 -14.75 0.38 14.19
N ARG A 3 -14.55 0.59 12.90
CA ARG A 3 -13.74 1.70 12.35
C ARG A 3 -14.56 2.45 11.32
N THR A 4 -14.41 3.76 11.27
CA THR A 4 -15.06 4.61 10.27
C THR A 4 -14.15 5.78 9.92
N SER A 5 -14.25 6.27 8.70
CA SER A 5 -13.64 7.54 8.28
C SER A 5 -14.55 8.70 8.70
N ILE A 6 -13.97 9.74 9.30
CA ILE A 6 -14.68 10.95 9.69
C ILE A 6 -14.00 12.18 9.08
N ALA A 7 -14.78 13.05 8.45
CA ALA A 7 -14.27 14.27 7.84
C ALA A 7 -15.14 15.47 8.21
N PRO A 8 -14.58 16.68 8.35
CA PRO A 8 -15.40 17.87 8.50
C PRO A 8 -16.13 18.16 7.18
N LYS A 9 -17.28 18.85 7.24
CA LYS A 9 -17.93 19.36 6.02
C LYS A 9 -17.06 20.34 5.24
N THR A 10 -16.20 21.08 5.93
CA THR A 10 -15.29 22.07 5.31
C THR A 10 -13.85 21.73 5.62
N ALA A 11 -12.99 21.67 4.59
CA ALA A 11 -11.58 21.29 4.73
C ALA A 11 -10.81 22.18 5.73
N ALA A 12 -11.15 23.47 5.83
CA ALA A 12 -10.55 24.42 6.78
C ALA A 12 -10.77 24.04 8.26
N GLN A 13 -11.72 23.16 8.57
CA GLN A 13 -12.02 22.72 9.93
C GLN A 13 -11.31 21.43 10.33
N ARG A 14 -10.44 20.88 9.46
CA ARG A 14 -9.78 19.58 9.67
C ARG A 14 -8.92 19.56 10.93
N GLU A 15 -8.10 20.59 11.15
CA GLU A 15 -7.24 20.67 12.34
C GLU A 15 -8.08 20.74 13.62
N ARG A 16 -9.10 21.61 13.65
CA ARG A 16 -10.03 21.72 14.78
C ARG A 16 -10.77 20.41 15.07
N LEU A 17 -11.10 19.64 14.03
CA LEU A 17 -11.70 18.31 14.19
C LEU A 17 -10.73 17.32 14.82
N LEU A 18 -9.48 17.29 14.34
CA LEU A 18 -8.44 16.43 14.89
C LEU A 18 -8.23 16.73 16.39
N ASP A 19 -8.12 18.01 16.76
CA ASP A 19 -7.95 18.44 18.14
C ASP A 19 -9.14 18.01 19.02
N ALA A 20 -10.37 18.22 18.53
CA ALA A 20 -11.58 17.83 19.26
C ALA A 20 -11.67 16.30 19.45
N LEU A 21 -11.32 15.52 18.42
CA LEU A 21 -11.31 14.06 18.49
C LEU A 21 -10.24 13.54 19.45
N THR A 22 -9.05 14.15 19.47
CA THR A 22 -7.99 13.81 20.42
C THR A 22 -8.44 14.06 21.86
N GLN A 23 -9.06 15.22 22.14
CA GLN A 23 -9.61 15.52 23.47
C GLN A 23 -10.71 14.54 23.89
N LEU A 24 -11.55 14.11 22.94
CA LEU A 24 -12.57 13.09 23.21
C LEU A 24 -11.94 11.71 23.48
N ALA A 25 -10.90 11.34 22.75
CA ALA A 25 -10.15 10.10 22.96
C ALA A 25 -9.40 10.07 24.31
N ASP A 26 -8.90 11.23 24.77
CA ASP A 26 -8.31 11.36 26.11
C ASP A 26 -9.34 11.13 27.23
N THR A 27 -10.62 11.41 26.96
CA THR A 27 -11.72 11.24 27.93
C THR A 27 -12.28 9.82 27.91
N ASP A 28 -12.33 9.17 26.74
CA ASP A 28 -12.82 7.81 26.55
C ASP A 28 -11.74 6.91 25.92
N PRO A 29 -11.05 6.07 26.72
CA PRO A 29 -9.98 5.19 26.22
C PRO A 29 -10.41 4.17 25.16
N LEU A 30 -11.72 3.95 25.02
CA LEU A 30 -12.31 3.03 24.03
C LEU A 30 -12.53 3.72 22.68
N LEU A 31 -12.38 5.04 22.63
CA LEU A 31 -12.34 5.84 21.42
C LEU A 31 -10.87 6.03 21.00
N ARG A 32 -10.54 5.68 19.75
CA ARG A 32 -9.20 5.97 19.20
C ARG A 32 -9.32 6.74 17.91
N CYS A 33 -8.52 7.79 17.79
CA CYS A 33 -8.39 8.60 16.59
C CYS A 33 -6.99 8.40 16.02
N GLU A 34 -6.90 8.05 14.73
CA GLU A 34 -5.64 7.96 14.00
C GLU A 34 -5.79 8.62 12.62
N VAL A 35 -4.71 9.13 12.06
CA VAL A 35 -4.70 9.61 10.67
C VAL A 35 -4.04 8.52 9.82
N ASP A 36 -4.76 8.03 8.83
CA ASP A 36 -4.23 7.02 7.92
C ASP A 36 -3.09 7.63 7.09
N SER A 37 -1.93 6.96 7.06
CA SER A 37 -0.74 7.50 6.40
C SER A 37 -0.82 7.52 4.88
N ILE A 38 -1.72 6.72 4.29
CA ILE A 38 -1.82 6.52 2.84
C ILE A 38 -2.96 7.37 2.27
N THR A 39 -4.14 7.30 2.87
CA THR A 39 -5.34 8.01 2.43
C THR A 39 -5.47 9.41 3.06
N HIS A 40 -4.70 9.69 4.11
CA HIS A 40 -4.83 10.90 4.93
C HIS A 40 -6.25 11.10 5.50
N GLU A 41 -7.05 10.05 5.58
CA GLU A 41 -8.33 10.09 6.24
C GLU A 41 -8.15 10.08 7.77
N ILE A 42 -9.08 10.73 8.49
CA ILE A 42 -9.12 10.63 9.95
C ILE A 42 -9.97 9.40 10.26
N ILE A 43 -9.36 8.39 10.85
CA ILE A 43 -10.00 7.13 11.20
C ILE A 43 -10.37 7.13 12.67
N LEU A 44 -11.66 6.93 12.94
CA LEU A 44 -12.21 6.81 14.28
C LEU A 44 -12.54 5.34 14.57
N SER A 45 -11.92 4.80 15.61
CA SER A 45 -12.21 3.46 16.14
C SER A 45 -13.08 3.57 17.40
N PHE A 46 -14.15 2.77 17.45
CA PHE A 46 -15.15 2.81 18.52
C PHE A 46 -15.77 1.42 18.74
N LEU A 47 -16.53 1.20 19.82
CA LEU A 47 -17.09 -0.12 20.15
C LEU A 47 -18.40 -0.43 19.43
N GLY A 48 -19.28 0.56 19.27
CA GLY A 48 -20.61 0.34 18.72
C GLY A 48 -21.27 1.62 18.20
N ARG A 49 -22.36 1.44 17.44
CA ARG A 49 -23.05 2.55 16.74
C ARG A 49 -23.50 3.67 17.66
N VAL A 50 -23.97 3.34 18.87
CA VAL A 50 -24.41 4.33 19.87
C VAL A 50 -23.27 5.27 20.26
N GLN A 51 -22.05 4.74 20.45
CA GLN A 51 -20.89 5.57 20.80
C GLN A 51 -20.56 6.56 19.67
N LEU A 52 -20.67 6.13 18.41
CA LEU A 52 -20.47 7.00 17.25
C LEU A 52 -21.52 8.13 17.17
N GLU A 53 -22.78 7.84 17.48
CA GLU A 53 -23.86 8.84 17.52
C GLU A 53 -23.60 9.90 18.61
N VAL A 54 -23.18 9.46 19.80
CA VAL A 54 -22.82 10.36 20.91
C VAL A 54 -21.62 11.23 20.54
N VAL A 55 -20.57 10.66 19.96
CA VAL A 55 -19.39 11.43 19.51
C VAL A 55 -19.80 12.47 18.46
N SER A 56 -20.64 12.10 17.49
CA SER A 56 -21.13 13.01 16.46
C SER A 56 -21.95 14.16 17.06
N ALA A 57 -22.80 13.88 18.05
CA ALA A 57 -23.55 14.90 18.77
C ALA A 57 -22.63 15.84 19.55
N LEU A 58 -21.62 15.32 20.27
CA LEU A 58 -20.66 16.14 21.01
C LEU A 58 -19.85 17.06 20.10
N LEU A 59 -19.42 16.57 18.93
CA LEU A 59 -18.72 17.38 17.93
C LEU A 59 -19.59 18.56 17.45
N SER A 60 -20.88 18.31 17.22
CA SER A 60 -21.82 19.36 16.80
C SER A 60 -22.15 20.34 17.95
N GLU A 61 -22.50 19.84 19.13
CA GLU A 61 -23.00 20.67 20.23
C GLU A 61 -21.90 21.47 20.92
N LYS A 62 -20.79 20.81 21.27
CA LYS A 62 -19.70 21.39 22.06
C LYS A 62 -18.67 22.10 21.17
N TYR A 63 -18.28 21.49 20.06
CA TYR A 63 -17.22 22.00 19.21
C TYR A 63 -17.73 22.78 17.99
N LYS A 64 -19.04 22.79 17.74
CA LYS A 64 -19.69 23.43 16.58
C LYS A 64 -19.11 22.93 15.25
N LEU A 65 -18.78 21.64 15.19
CA LEU A 65 -18.24 20.97 14.02
C LEU A 65 -19.30 20.05 13.41
N GLU A 66 -19.60 20.26 12.14
CA GLU A 66 -20.42 19.33 11.37
C GLU A 66 -19.52 18.34 10.64
N THR A 67 -19.70 17.05 10.92
CA THR A 67 -18.87 15.97 10.37
C THR A 67 -19.69 15.04 9.48
N VAL A 68 -19.00 14.43 8.52
CA VAL A 68 -19.52 13.38 7.64
C VAL A 68 -18.79 12.09 7.99
N VAL A 69 -19.56 11.05 8.24
CA VAL A 69 -19.04 9.70 8.53
C VAL A 69 -19.16 8.85 7.28
N LYS A 70 -18.09 8.13 6.93
CA LYS A 70 -18.02 7.22 5.77
C LYS A 70 -17.34 5.92 6.16
N GLU A 71 -17.59 4.89 5.36
CA GLU A 71 -16.79 3.65 5.45
C GLU A 71 -15.32 3.97 5.14
N PRO A 72 -14.36 3.38 5.88
CA PRO A 72 -12.94 3.58 5.60
C PRO A 72 -12.60 3.11 4.18
N THR A 73 -11.77 3.89 3.48
CA THR A 73 -11.25 3.49 2.18
C THR A 73 -10.41 2.23 2.31
N VAL A 74 -10.69 1.22 1.47
CA VAL A 74 -9.91 -0.02 1.40
C VAL A 74 -8.62 0.25 0.63
N ILE A 75 -7.48 0.00 1.25
CA ILE A 75 -6.17 0.11 0.61
C ILE A 75 -5.88 -1.21 -0.09
N TYR A 76 -5.82 -1.16 -1.41
CA TYR A 76 -5.45 -2.31 -2.22
C TYR A 76 -3.94 -2.34 -2.43
N MET A 77 -3.41 -3.53 -2.72
CA MET A 77 -2.03 -3.71 -3.15
C MET A 77 -1.99 -4.51 -4.44
N GLU A 78 -0.88 -4.43 -5.17
CA GLU A 78 -0.66 -5.23 -6.36
C GLU A 78 0.38 -6.31 -6.11
N ARG A 79 0.20 -7.45 -6.78
CA ARG A 79 1.18 -8.54 -6.75
C ARG A 79 1.46 -9.07 -8.16
N PRO A 80 2.72 -9.25 -8.56
CA PRO A 80 3.09 -9.92 -9.81
C PRO A 80 2.50 -11.35 -9.90
N LEU A 81 2.10 -11.79 -11.09
CA LEU A 81 1.53 -13.14 -11.28
C LEU A 81 2.56 -14.21 -11.65
N LYS A 82 3.59 -13.84 -12.42
CA LYS A 82 4.63 -14.77 -12.91
C LYS A 82 5.99 -14.08 -12.90
N ALA A 83 7.04 -14.87 -12.99
CA ALA A 83 8.37 -14.30 -13.17
C ALA A 83 8.47 -13.61 -14.54
N ALA A 84 9.03 -12.41 -14.57
CA ALA A 84 9.31 -11.66 -15.79
C ALA A 84 10.60 -10.85 -15.63
N SER A 85 11.22 -10.48 -16.74
CA SER A 85 12.44 -9.69 -16.72
C SER A 85 12.47 -8.78 -17.92
N HIS A 86 12.79 -7.52 -17.69
CA HIS A 86 12.88 -6.52 -18.74
C HIS A 86 14.21 -5.79 -18.66
N THR A 87 14.77 -5.44 -19.81
CA THR A 87 16.02 -4.67 -19.91
C THR A 87 15.84 -3.52 -20.88
N ILE A 88 16.20 -2.32 -20.44
CA ILE A 88 16.28 -1.15 -21.29
C ILE A 88 17.75 -0.80 -21.46
N HIS A 89 18.17 -0.64 -22.72
CA HIS A 89 19.53 -0.33 -23.09
C HIS A 89 19.73 1.17 -23.31
N ILE A 90 20.92 1.66 -22.98
CA ILE A 90 21.39 3.00 -23.29
C ILE A 90 21.45 3.19 -24.81
N GLU A 91 21.19 4.41 -25.30
CA GLU A 91 21.19 4.76 -26.73
C GLU A 91 20.17 4.00 -27.59
N VAL A 92 19.26 3.23 -26.98
CA VAL A 92 18.14 2.56 -27.66
C VAL A 92 16.85 3.34 -27.35
N PRO A 93 16.24 4.00 -28.35
CA PRO A 93 14.94 4.64 -28.16
C PRO A 93 13.89 3.64 -27.65
N PRO A 94 13.01 4.01 -26.71
CA PRO A 94 12.71 5.37 -26.24
C PRO A 94 13.51 5.83 -25.01
N ASN A 95 14.61 5.17 -24.62
CA ASN A 95 15.36 5.51 -23.42
C ASN A 95 16.07 6.87 -23.53
N PRO A 96 15.70 7.89 -22.73
CA PRO A 96 16.37 9.19 -22.76
C PRO A 96 17.57 9.28 -21.82
N PHE A 97 17.83 8.24 -21.01
CA PHE A 97 18.84 8.27 -19.96
C PHE A 97 20.15 7.63 -20.40
N TRP A 98 21.26 8.12 -19.84
CA TRP A 98 22.59 7.54 -20.05
C TRP A 98 22.81 6.35 -19.12
N ALA A 99 21.91 5.37 -19.15
CA ALA A 99 22.01 4.15 -18.35
C ALA A 99 21.32 2.98 -19.06
N SER A 100 21.82 1.77 -18.84
CA SER A 100 21.07 0.54 -19.09
C SER A 100 20.77 -0.15 -17.76
N ILE A 101 19.56 -0.66 -17.62
CA ILE A 101 19.11 -1.42 -16.44
C ILE A 101 18.32 -2.64 -16.91
N GLY A 102 18.67 -3.81 -16.38
CA GLY A 102 17.91 -5.04 -16.47
C GLY A 102 17.44 -5.49 -15.10
N LEU A 103 16.12 -5.63 -14.94
CA LEU A 103 15.48 -6.09 -13.72
C LEU A 103 14.70 -7.38 -13.98
N SER A 104 14.72 -8.29 -13.02
CA SER A 104 13.80 -9.42 -12.95
C SER A 104 12.86 -9.26 -11.75
N VAL A 105 11.59 -9.58 -11.95
CA VAL A 105 10.56 -9.59 -10.91
C VAL A 105 10.03 -11.01 -10.80
N THR A 106 10.03 -11.57 -9.59
CA THR A 106 9.50 -12.91 -9.31
C THR A 106 8.46 -12.83 -8.19
N PRO A 107 7.26 -13.41 -8.35
CA PRO A 107 6.27 -13.43 -7.28
C PRO A 107 6.75 -14.29 -6.11
N LEU A 108 6.50 -13.81 -4.89
CA LEU A 108 6.75 -14.53 -3.64
C LEU A 108 5.43 -14.97 -3.00
N PRO A 109 5.43 -15.90 -2.02
CA PRO A 109 4.23 -16.24 -1.25
C PRO A 109 3.58 -15.00 -0.61
N LEU A 110 2.27 -15.07 -0.35
CA LEU A 110 1.54 -13.96 0.28
C LEU A 110 2.12 -13.62 1.65
N GLY A 111 2.30 -12.33 1.93
CA GLY A 111 2.89 -11.83 3.17
C GLY A 111 4.43 -11.91 3.22
N SER A 112 5.10 -12.22 2.10
CA SER A 112 6.57 -12.20 2.03
C SER A 112 7.13 -10.79 1.92
N GLY A 113 6.29 -9.81 1.56
CA GLY A 113 6.70 -8.43 1.33
C GLY A 113 7.60 -8.30 0.09
N VAL A 114 8.32 -7.18 0.02
CA VAL A 114 9.24 -6.88 -1.08
C VAL A 114 10.66 -7.29 -0.69
N GLN A 115 11.29 -8.10 -1.53
CA GLN A 115 12.70 -8.48 -1.41
C GLN A 115 13.50 -7.90 -2.57
N TYR A 116 14.70 -7.39 -2.29
CA TYR A 116 15.60 -6.85 -3.30
C TYR A 116 16.94 -7.58 -3.26
N GLU A 117 17.45 -7.95 -4.42
CA GLU A 117 18.78 -8.53 -4.62
C GLU A 117 19.51 -7.80 -5.75
N SER A 118 20.83 -7.65 -5.66
CA SER A 118 21.65 -7.23 -6.79
C SER A 118 22.63 -8.34 -7.17
N ARG A 119 22.65 -8.69 -8.45
CA ARG A 119 23.63 -9.61 -9.05
C ARG A 119 24.77 -8.87 -9.75
N VAL A 120 24.67 -7.55 -9.85
CA VAL A 120 25.72 -6.70 -10.42
C VAL A 120 26.82 -6.50 -9.39
N SER A 121 28.08 -6.80 -9.76
CA SER A 121 29.20 -6.69 -8.82
C SER A 121 29.53 -5.22 -8.51
N LEU A 122 29.91 -4.95 -7.26
CA LEU A 122 30.32 -3.61 -6.82
C LEU A 122 31.59 -3.10 -7.52
N GLY A 123 32.44 -4.01 -8.00
CA GLY A 123 33.63 -3.67 -8.78
C GLY A 123 33.31 -3.21 -10.21
N TYR A 124 32.19 -3.65 -10.78
CA TYR A 124 31.73 -3.23 -12.10
C TYR A 124 30.87 -1.97 -12.04
N LEU A 125 29.90 -1.93 -11.13
CA LEU A 125 29.07 -0.76 -10.90
C LEU A 125 29.12 -0.37 -9.43
N ASN A 126 29.68 0.81 -9.15
CA ASN A 126 29.95 1.23 -7.78
C ASN A 126 28.66 1.36 -6.94
N GLN A 127 28.84 1.42 -5.62
CA GLN A 127 27.74 1.47 -4.65
C GLN A 127 26.76 2.63 -4.86
N SER A 128 27.23 3.79 -5.34
CA SER A 128 26.38 4.97 -5.54
C SER A 128 25.31 4.72 -6.62
N PHE A 129 25.72 4.13 -7.74
CA PHE A 129 24.79 3.73 -8.80
C PHE A 129 23.83 2.62 -8.34
N GLN A 130 24.34 1.60 -7.63
CA GLN A 130 23.47 0.52 -7.13
C GLN A 130 22.44 1.03 -6.11
N ASN A 131 22.84 1.95 -5.23
CA ASN A 131 21.91 2.61 -4.31
C ASN A 131 20.84 3.40 -5.07
N ALA A 132 21.24 4.13 -6.12
CA ALA A 132 20.31 4.88 -6.95
C ALA A 132 19.28 3.99 -7.65
N VAL A 133 19.69 2.83 -8.17
CA VAL A 133 18.77 1.81 -8.71
C VAL A 133 17.79 1.32 -7.64
N ARG A 134 18.29 0.99 -6.44
CA ARG A 134 17.46 0.52 -5.33
C ARG A 134 16.43 1.57 -4.92
N ASP A 135 16.82 2.84 -4.85
CA ASP A 135 15.91 3.95 -4.53
C ASP A 135 14.83 4.10 -5.62
N GLY A 136 15.23 4.03 -6.89
CA GLY A 136 14.28 4.10 -8.02
C GLY A 136 13.31 2.92 -8.06
N ILE A 137 13.77 1.71 -7.70
CA ILE A 137 12.89 0.53 -7.53
C ILE A 137 11.89 0.77 -6.40
N ARG A 138 12.35 1.27 -5.24
CA ARG A 138 11.45 1.56 -4.11
C ARG A 138 10.36 2.54 -4.51
N TYR A 139 10.72 3.61 -5.20
CA TYR A 139 9.77 4.57 -5.75
C TYR A 139 8.80 3.92 -6.74
N GLY A 140 9.31 3.11 -7.68
CA GLY A 140 8.45 2.42 -8.65
C GLY A 140 7.48 1.41 -8.04
N LEU A 141 7.76 0.88 -6.84
CA LEU A 141 6.85 -0.02 -6.14
C LEU A 141 5.70 0.70 -5.43
N GLU A 142 5.77 2.03 -5.27
CA GLU A 142 4.65 2.82 -4.74
C GLU A 142 3.46 2.85 -5.72
N GLN A 143 3.72 2.67 -7.02
CA GLN A 143 2.69 2.65 -8.06
C GLN A 143 2.88 1.49 -9.03
N GLY A 144 2.06 0.45 -8.87
CA GLY A 144 1.93 -0.66 -9.80
C GLY A 144 1.16 -0.29 -11.08
N LEU A 145 0.74 -1.31 -11.83
CA LEU A 145 0.06 -1.11 -13.12
C LEU A 145 -1.33 -0.49 -12.97
N PHE A 146 -1.98 -0.74 -11.84
CA PHE A 146 -3.29 -0.19 -11.48
C PHE A 146 -3.17 1.00 -10.52
N GLY A 147 -1.95 1.48 -10.26
CA GLY A 147 -1.67 2.64 -9.40
C GLY A 147 -1.61 2.33 -7.90
N TRP A 148 -1.53 1.06 -7.50
CA TRP A 148 -1.43 0.65 -6.09
C TRP A 148 -0.04 0.15 -5.74
N ASN A 149 0.32 0.21 -4.46
CA ASN A 149 1.60 -0.30 -3.98
C ASN A 149 1.79 -1.79 -4.30
N VAL A 150 2.95 -2.15 -4.84
CA VAL A 150 3.28 -3.51 -5.21
C VAL A 150 3.95 -4.24 -4.02
N THR A 151 3.53 -5.47 -3.76
CA THR A 151 4.04 -6.32 -2.66
C THR A 151 4.26 -7.77 -3.09
N ASP A 152 4.77 -8.58 -2.16
CA ASP A 152 4.96 -10.03 -2.30
C ASP A 152 5.73 -10.43 -3.56
N CYS A 153 6.88 -9.77 -3.77
CA CYS A 153 7.75 -10.02 -4.90
C CYS A 153 9.23 -9.86 -4.57
N LYS A 154 10.06 -10.57 -5.34
CA LYS A 154 11.51 -10.44 -5.33
C LYS A 154 11.95 -9.73 -6.60
N ILE A 155 12.72 -8.66 -6.43
CA ILE A 155 13.28 -7.87 -7.51
C ILE A 155 14.78 -8.09 -7.53
N CYS A 156 15.31 -8.57 -8.66
CA CYS A 156 16.74 -8.74 -8.83
C CYS A 156 17.26 -7.73 -9.85
N PHE A 157 18.30 -6.98 -9.47
CA PHE A 157 19.07 -6.16 -10.40
C PHE A 157 20.10 -7.05 -11.10
N GLU A 158 19.78 -7.45 -12.34
CA GLU A 158 20.52 -8.45 -13.12
C GLU A 158 21.64 -7.82 -13.94
N TYR A 159 21.37 -6.66 -14.55
CA TYR A 159 22.24 -6.05 -15.55
C TYR A 159 22.28 -4.54 -15.42
N GLY A 160 23.48 -3.96 -15.50
CA GLY A 160 23.68 -2.52 -15.57
C GLY A 160 24.74 -2.18 -16.62
N LEU A 161 24.59 -1.05 -17.30
CA LEU A 161 25.66 -0.51 -18.15
C LEU A 161 25.65 1.01 -18.05
N TYR A 162 26.85 1.59 -17.98
CA TYR A 162 27.07 3.02 -17.90
C TYR A 162 28.24 3.41 -18.83
N TYR A 163 28.24 4.66 -19.29
CA TYR A 163 29.33 5.27 -20.03
C TYR A 163 29.89 6.43 -19.23
N SER A 164 31.19 6.37 -18.92
CA SER A 164 31.89 7.51 -18.36
C SER A 164 32.26 8.50 -19.49
N PRO A 165 32.12 9.83 -19.29
CA PRO A 165 31.72 10.51 -18.05
C PRO A 165 30.23 10.87 -17.97
N VAL A 166 29.42 10.48 -18.95
CA VAL A 166 28.06 10.98 -19.15
C VAL A 166 27.02 10.36 -18.22
N SER A 167 27.18 9.10 -17.82
CA SER A 167 26.25 8.41 -16.95
C SER A 167 26.36 8.85 -15.50
N THR A 168 25.22 9.20 -14.90
CA THR A 168 25.13 9.61 -13.50
C THR A 168 24.25 8.66 -12.69
N PRO A 169 24.40 8.60 -11.35
CA PRO A 169 23.47 7.87 -10.50
C PRO A 169 22.00 8.33 -10.67
N ALA A 170 21.77 9.59 -11.03
CA ALA A 170 20.42 10.11 -11.26
C ALA A 170 19.74 9.46 -12.49
N ASP A 171 20.50 9.13 -13.54
CA ASP A 171 20.02 8.40 -14.71
C ASP A 171 19.49 7.01 -14.30
N PHE A 172 20.26 6.30 -13.47
CA PHE A 172 19.87 4.99 -12.97
C PHE A 172 18.63 5.06 -12.06
N ARG A 173 18.56 6.07 -11.19
CA ARG A 173 17.38 6.28 -10.32
C ARG A 173 16.11 6.52 -11.12
N SER A 174 16.22 7.27 -12.22
CA SER A 174 15.07 7.66 -13.05
C SER A 174 14.64 6.54 -14.00
N LEU A 175 15.59 5.73 -14.49
CA LEU A 175 15.33 4.62 -15.39
C LEU A 175 14.78 3.38 -14.66
N ALA A 176 15.21 3.13 -13.42
CA ALA A 176 14.78 1.97 -12.64
C ALA A 176 13.24 1.78 -12.53
N PRO A 177 12.42 2.79 -12.18
CA PRO A 177 10.97 2.63 -12.12
C PRO A 177 10.36 2.29 -13.49
N ILE A 178 10.92 2.81 -14.59
CA ILE A 178 10.44 2.54 -15.96
C ILE A 178 10.70 1.08 -16.34
N VAL A 179 11.90 0.56 -16.04
CA VAL A 179 12.22 -0.85 -16.27
C VAL A 179 11.35 -1.76 -15.41
N LEU A 180 11.12 -1.38 -14.16
CA LEU A 180 10.24 -2.11 -13.26
C LEU A 180 8.81 -2.16 -13.79
N GLU A 181 8.26 -1.04 -14.25
CA GLU A 181 6.91 -0.98 -14.83
C GLU A 181 6.78 -1.94 -16.02
N GLN A 182 7.77 -1.99 -16.91
CA GLN A 182 7.74 -2.93 -18.04
C GLN A 182 7.83 -4.39 -17.59
N ALA A 183 8.69 -4.70 -16.62
CA ALA A 183 8.76 -6.05 -16.05
C ALA A 183 7.43 -6.45 -15.36
N LEU A 184 6.76 -5.50 -14.69
CA LEU A 184 5.43 -5.72 -14.12
C LEU A 184 4.36 -5.93 -15.19
N LYS A 185 4.38 -5.16 -16.30
CA LYS A 185 3.47 -5.37 -17.45
C LYS A 185 3.62 -6.76 -18.04
N GLU A 186 4.85 -7.21 -18.23
CA GLU A 186 5.14 -8.54 -18.77
C GLU A 186 4.73 -9.66 -17.81
N SER A 187 4.96 -9.48 -16.51
CA SER A 187 4.47 -10.38 -15.46
C SER A 187 2.94 -10.40 -15.41
N GLY A 188 2.28 -9.27 -15.65
CA GLY A 188 0.93 -9.02 -15.19
C GLY A 188 0.85 -8.91 -13.66
N THR A 189 -0.15 -8.17 -13.17
CA THR A 189 -0.41 -7.98 -11.75
C THR A 189 -1.84 -8.38 -11.40
N GLN A 190 -2.04 -8.78 -10.14
CA GLN A 190 -3.35 -8.98 -9.54
C GLN A 190 -3.53 -8.04 -8.36
N LEU A 191 -4.77 -7.62 -8.12
CA LEU A 191 -5.13 -6.80 -6.97
C LEU A 191 -5.29 -7.68 -5.73
N LEU A 192 -4.71 -7.27 -4.63
CA LEU A 192 -4.84 -7.87 -3.32
C LEU A 192 -5.74 -6.98 -2.45
N GLU A 193 -6.67 -7.64 -1.77
CA GLU A 193 -7.54 -7.02 -0.77
C GLU A 193 -7.02 -7.35 0.63
N PRO A 194 -7.14 -6.43 1.59
CA PRO A 194 -6.76 -6.71 2.97
C PRO A 194 -7.70 -7.76 3.56
N TYR A 195 -7.12 -8.75 4.24
CA TYR A 195 -7.89 -9.71 5.03
C TYR A 195 -7.67 -9.45 6.52
N LEU A 196 -8.73 -9.67 7.30
CA LEU A 196 -8.71 -9.52 8.75
C LEU A 196 -9.10 -10.86 9.38
N SER A 197 -8.32 -11.30 10.36
CA SER A 197 -8.64 -12.47 11.16
C SER A 197 -9.28 -12.03 12.47
N PHE A 198 -10.46 -12.57 12.78
CA PHE A 198 -11.20 -12.25 13.99
C PHE A 198 -11.55 -13.52 14.76
N THR A 199 -11.56 -13.41 16.09
CA THR A 199 -12.06 -14.46 16.98
C THR A 199 -13.39 -14.01 17.58
N LEU A 200 -14.43 -14.83 17.42
CA LEU A 200 -15.78 -14.56 17.93
C LEU A 200 -16.06 -15.46 19.14
N TYR A 201 -16.55 -14.87 20.22
CA TYR A 201 -17.04 -15.59 21.40
C TYR A 201 -18.56 -15.50 21.41
N ALA A 202 -19.24 -16.64 21.42
CA ALA A 202 -20.69 -16.69 21.45
C ALA A 202 -21.18 -17.94 22.21
N PRO A 203 -22.37 -17.88 22.83
CA PRO A 203 -23.02 -19.06 23.38
C PRO A 203 -23.27 -20.12 22.29
N GLN A 204 -23.26 -21.40 22.68
CA GLN A 204 -23.37 -22.54 21.76
C GLN A 204 -24.62 -22.49 20.86
N GLU A 205 -25.71 -21.92 21.39
CA GLU A 205 -27.01 -21.75 20.72
C GLU A 205 -26.93 -20.89 19.45
N TYR A 206 -25.92 -20.01 19.33
CA TYR A 206 -25.76 -19.10 18.18
C TYR A 206 -24.72 -19.56 17.15
N LEU A 207 -24.00 -20.67 17.40
CA LEU A 207 -22.91 -21.14 16.54
C LEU A 207 -23.36 -21.41 15.10
N SER A 208 -24.50 -22.08 14.92
CA SER A 208 -25.04 -22.42 13.59
C SER A 208 -25.38 -21.18 12.76
N ARG A 209 -25.90 -20.12 13.40
CA ARG A 209 -26.20 -18.85 12.74
C ARG A 209 -24.94 -18.07 12.37
N LEU A 210 -23.92 -18.10 13.23
CA LEU A 210 -22.63 -17.44 13.00
C LEU A 210 -21.85 -18.07 11.84
N ILE A 211 -21.80 -19.40 11.77
CA ILE A 211 -21.12 -20.13 10.68
C ILE A 211 -21.79 -19.86 9.33
N MET A 212 -23.13 -19.75 9.31
CA MET A 212 -23.87 -19.48 8.09
C MET A 212 -23.63 -18.06 7.56
N MET A 213 -23.50 -17.06 8.43
CA MET A 213 -23.13 -15.69 8.03
C MET A 213 -21.72 -15.61 7.45
N HIS A 214 -20.75 -16.35 8.01
CA HIS A 214 -19.36 -16.34 7.52
C HIS A 214 -19.21 -16.88 6.08
N ARG A 215 -20.07 -17.81 5.63
CA ARG A 215 -19.98 -18.36 4.26
C ARG A 215 -20.29 -17.34 3.15
N ASN A 216 -20.98 -16.24 3.47
CA ASN A 216 -21.34 -15.21 2.50
C ASN A 216 -20.31 -14.07 2.38
N THR A 217 -19.26 -14.06 3.21
CA THR A 217 -18.24 -12.99 3.25
C THR A 217 -16.85 -13.45 2.81
N VAL A 218 -16.69 -14.73 2.44
CA VAL A 218 -15.45 -15.26 1.88
C VAL A 218 -15.61 -15.33 0.37
N PRO A 219 -14.82 -14.61 -0.45
CA PRO A 219 -14.83 -14.83 -1.89
C PRO A 219 -14.49 -16.30 -2.16
N PRO A 220 -15.16 -16.98 -3.10
CA PRO A 220 -14.94 -18.40 -3.36
C PRO A 220 -13.51 -18.62 -3.84
N SER A 221 -12.59 -18.86 -2.91
CA SER A 221 -11.26 -19.33 -3.22
C SER A 221 -11.41 -20.73 -3.78
N LYS A 222 -11.16 -20.80 -5.09
CA LYS A 222 -11.01 -21.98 -5.97
C LYS A 222 -11.12 -23.32 -5.22
N ARG A 223 -12.26 -23.99 -5.39
CA ARG A 223 -12.34 -25.45 -5.20
C ARG A 223 -11.29 -26.08 -6.14
N PRO A 224 -10.36 -26.92 -5.65
CA PRO A 224 -9.55 -27.74 -6.54
C PRO A 224 -10.50 -28.71 -7.24
N ARG A 225 -10.51 -28.67 -8.57
CA ARG A 225 -10.91 -29.82 -9.39
C ARG A 225 -9.66 -30.63 -9.68
#